data_AF-A0A2N2SVL0-F1
#
_entry.id   AF-A0A2N2SVL0-F1
#
_cell.length_a   1.000
_cell.length_b   1.000
_cell.length_c   1.000
_cell.angle_alpha   90.00
_cell.angle_beta   90.00
_cell.angle_gamma   90.00
#
_symmetry.space_group_name_H-M   'P 1'
#
loop_
_entity.id
_entity.type
_entity.pdbx_description
1 polymer ?
#
loop_
_entity_poly.entity_id
_entity_poly.type
_entity_poly.pdbx_seq_one_letter_code
_entity_poly.pdbx_strand_id
1 'polypeptide(L)'
;MQALVHPFAAIALSSFLLAAPTVASAWDMAGTRAVTLHTRDGEAIPIGTVTFQPQGERTAFALHLDHKVFKDFFLSMREFKCVEGSEEIQCHVSYPYANPATVTRDDLSWLEHALLFLYKTPSEFGARLWNGLYYRMVITDEGIVGTAEAVDLAFYERL
;
A
#
# COMPACT_ATOMS: atom_id res chain seq x y z
N MET A 1 21.21 -38.01 -71.91
CA MET A 1 20.43 -36.80 -71.58
C MET A 1 19.07 -37.27 -71.06
N GLN A 2 18.63 -36.75 -69.90
CA GLN A 2 17.34 -37.02 -69.19
C GLN A 2 17.32 -38.33 -68.37
N ALA A 3 17.62 -38.35 -67.06
CA ALA A 3 17.07 -37.68 -65.86
C ALA A 3 15.94 -38.48 -65.19
N LEU A 4 16.38 -39.19 -64.15
CA LEU A 4 15.72 -39.93 -63.08
C LEU A 4 14.63 -39.11 -62.37
N VAL A 5 13.44 -39.69 -62.14
CA VAL A 5 12.39 -39.13 -61.27
C VAL A 5 12.17 -40.09 -60.10
N HIS A 6 12.51 -39.66 -58.88
CA HIS A 6 12.13 -40.31 -57.63
C HIS A 6 11.07 -39.45 -56.91
N PRO A 7 10.05 -40.05 -56.28
CA PRO A 7 9.07 -39.31 -55.50
C PRO A 7 9.64 -38.93 -54.13
N PHE A 8 9.61 -37.63 -53.82
CA PHE A 8 9.97 -37.10 -52.51
C PHE A 8 8.86 -37.42 -51.50
N ALA A 9 9.16 -38.28 -50.53
CA ALA A 9 8.36 -38.47 -49.33
C ALA A 9 8.67 -37.35 -48.33
N ALA A 10 7.69 -36.49 -48.05
CA ALA A 10 7.81 -35.42 -47.07
C ALA A 10 7.54 -35.96 -45.65
N ILE A 11 8.58 -36.01 -44.83
CA ILE A 11 8.51 -36.33 -43.39
C ILE A 11 8.18 -35.04 -42.65
N ALA A 12 6.99 -34.95 -42.05
CA ALA A 12 6.61 -33.85 -41.18
C ALA A 12 7.25 -34.01 -39.79
N LEU A 13 8.26 -33.18 -39.47
CA LEU A 13 8.76 -33.03 -38.11
C LEU A 13 7.80 -32.15 -37.30
N SER A 14 7.05 -32.75 -36.39
CA SER A 14 6.27 -32.03 -35.38
C SER A 14 7.19 -31.55 -34.25
N SER A 15 7.52 -30.26 -34.26
CA SER A 15 8.22 -29.59 -33.17
C SER A 15 7.28 -29.43 -31.96
N PHE A 16 7.49 -30.24 -30.93
CA PHE A 16 6.81 -30.12 -29.64
C PHE A 16 7.44 -28.95 -28.87
N LEU A 17 6.77 -27.79 -28.89
CA LEU A 17 7.14 -26.63 -28.07
C LEU A 17 6.90 -26.97 -26.60
N LEU A 18 7.99 -27.23 -25.85
CA LEU A 18 7.96 -27.28 -24.40
C LEU A 18 7.58 -25.89 -23.87
N ALA A 19 6.34 -25.74 -23.41
CA ALA A 19 5.94 -24.62 -22.57
C ALA A 19 6.71 -24.70 -21.25
N ALA A 20 7.72 -23.86 -21.07
CA ALA A 20 8.38 -23.71 -19.79
C ALA A 20 7.36 -23.14 -18.78
N PRO A 21 7.26 -23.68 -17.56
CA PRO A 21 6.43 -23.09 -16.53
C PRO A 21 7.01 -21.71 -16.21
N THR A 22 6.25 -20.66 -16.50
CA THR A 22 6.50 -19.33 -15.97
C THR A 22 6.35 -19.44 -14.46
N VAL A 23 7.48 -19.47 -13.75
CA VAL A 23 7.49 -19.24 -12.31
C VAL A 23 6.92 -17.84 -12.14
N ALA A 24 5.67 -17.74 -11.69
CA ALA A 24 5.10 -16.46 -11.32
C ALA A 24 6.07 -15.82 -10.33
N SER A 25 6.71 -14.71 -10.69
CA SER A 25 7.46 -13.90 -9.75
C SER A 25 6.45 -13.42 -8.71
N ALA A 26 6.34 -14.18 -7.62
CA ALA A 26 5.66 -13.73 -6.44
C ALA A 26 6.26 -12.37 -6.11
N TRP A 27 5.42 -11.34 -5.98
CA TRP A 27 5.86 -9.98 -5.64
C TRP A 27 6.82 -10.08 -4.47
N ASP A 28 8.11 -9.84 -4.70
CA ASP A 28 9.08 -9.68 -3.63
C ASP A 28 8.77 -8.33 -3.01
N MET A 29 8.36 -8.33 -1.73
CA MET A 29 8.08 -7.10 -0.98
C MET A 29 9.39 -6.32 -0.81
N ALA A 30 9.82 -5.65 -1.88
CA ALA A 30 11.14 -5.10 -2.02
C ALA A 30 11.10 -3.79 -2.83
N GLY A 31 11.97 -2.87 -2.43
CA GLY A 31 12.11 -1.55 -3.04
C GLY A 31 11.03 -0.57 -2.58
N THR A 32 11.02 0.59 -3.23
CA THR A 32 10.14 1.71 -2.87
C THR A 32 8.84 1.66 -3.64
N ARG A 33 7.72 1.95 -2.97
CA ARG A 33 6.38 2.09 -3.53
C ARG A 33 5.74 3.39 -3.05
N ALA A 34 4.88 3.98 -3.87
CA ALA A 34 4.08 5.13 -3.46
C ALA A 34 3.00 4.69 -2.46
N VAL A 35 2.68 5.57 -1.51
CA VAL A 35 1.51 5.45 -0.65
C VAL A 35 0.51 6.50 -1.11
N THR A 36 -0.69 6.07 -1.50
CA THR A 36 -1.71 6.93 -2.09
C THR A 36 -3.00 6.79 -1.30
N LEU A 37 -3.59 7.91 -0.90
CA LEU A 37 -4.96 7.95 -0.36
C LEU A 37 -5.92 8.26 -1.50
N HIS A 38 -7.06 7.56 -1.49
CA HIS A 38 -8.12 7.80 -2.45
C HIS A 38 -9.28 8.49 -1.75
N THR A 39 -9.68 9.65 -2.25
CA THR A 39 -10.87 10.33 -1.75
C THR A 39 -12.13 9.62 -2.24
N ARG A 40 -13.26 9.92 -1.60
CA ARG A 40 -14.56 9.40 -2.01
C ARG A 40 -14.93 9.77 -3.46
N ASP A 41 -14.43 10.90 -3.93
CA ASP A 41 -14.64 11.41 -5.29
C ASP A 41 -13.69 10.77 -6.32
N GLY A 42 -12.83 9.83 -5.88
CA GLY A 42 -11.90 9.09 -6.72
C GLY A 42 -10.55 9.79 -6.96
N GLU A 43 -10.30 10.93 -6.33
CA GLU A 43 -9.00 11.62 -6.42
C GLU A 43 -7.93 10.79 -5.71
N ALA A 44 -6.80 10.60 -6.39
CA ALA A 44 -5.63 9.89 -5.88
C ALA A 44 -4.60 10.89 -5.36
N ILE A 45 -4.37 10.89 -4.05
CA ILE A 45 -3.45 11.80 -3.36
C ILE A 45 -2.21 11.03 -2.94
N PRO A 46 -1.05 11.21 -3.59
CA PRO A 46 0.19 10.53 -3.21
C PRO A 46 0.75 11.15 -1.93
N ILE A 47 0.52 10.51 -0.79
CA ILE A 47 0.89 11.04 0.53
C ILE A 47 2.32 10.68 0.97
N GLY A 48 3.03 9.85 0.20
CA GLY A 48 4.39 9.48 0.54
C GLY A 48 4.89 8.23 -0.17
N THR A 49 5.90 7.60 0.43
CA THR A 49 6.46 6.34 -0.05
C THR A 49 6.72 5.38 1.11
N VAL A 50 6.72 4.08 0.79
CA VAL A 50 7.17 3.02 1.68
C VAL A 50 8.29 2.24 0.98
N THR A 51 9.41 2.05 1.66
CA THR A 51 10.54 1.25 1.15
C THR A 51 10.60 -0.06 1.90
N PHE A 52 10.51 -1.17 1.16
CA PHE A 52 10.56 -2.52 1.70
C PHE A 52 11.93 -3.17 1.49
N GLN A 53 12.42 -3.85 2.52
CA GLN A 53 13.73 -4.51 2.57
C GLN A 53 13.56 -5.93 3.13
N PRO A 54 13.56 -6.97 2.29
CA PRO A 54 13.46 -8.36 2.74
C PRO A 54 14.60 -8.73 3.70
N GLN A 55 14.27 -9.39 4.81
CA GLN A 55 15.20 -9.81 5.87
C GLN A 55 14.92 -11.26 6.30
N GLY A 56 14.77 -12.17 5.33
CA GLY A 56 14.37 -13.56 5.58
C GLY A 56 12.85 -13.69 5.62
N GLU A 57 12.30 -14.21 6.73
CA GLU A 57 10.85 -14.45 6.87
C GLU A 57 10.03 -13.18 7.05
N ARG A 58 10.67 -12.07 7.42
CA ARG A 58 10.04 -10.76 7.55
C ARG A 58 10.66 -9.78 6.57
N THR A 59 9.88 -8.78 6.21
CA THR A 59 10.32 -7.63 5.42
C THR A 59 10.29 -6.40 6.30
N ALA A 60 11.43 -5.74 6.48
CA ALA A 60 11.47 -4.44 7.14
C ALA A 60 10.90 -3.38 6.19
N PHE A 61 10.26 -2.35 6.74
CA PHE A 61 9.78 -1.22 5.96
C PHE A 61 10.22 0.12 6.56
N ALA A 62 10.36 1.12 5.70
CA ALA A 62 10.53 2.51 6.09
C ALA A 62 9.46 3.35 5.40
N LEU A 63 8.57 3.97 6.19
CA LEU A 63 7.54 4.88 5.71
C LEU A 63 8.08 6.31 5.71
N HIS A 64 7.88 7.03 4.60
CA HIS A 64 8.18 8.44 4.47
C HIS A 64 6.93 9.17 3.96
N LEU A 65 6.33 10.00 4.81
CA LEU A 65 5.20 10.86 4.42
C LEU A 65 5.73 12.16 3.82
N ASP A 66 5.21 12.55 2.65
CA ASP A 66 5.56 13.82 2.02
C ASP A 66 4.73 14.94 2.64
N HIS A 67 5.25 15.56 3.70
CA HIS A 67 4.59 16.63 4.43
C HIS A 67 4.22 17.85 3.57
N LYS A 68 4.72 17.99 2.32
CA LYS A 68 4.29 19.06 1.40
C LYS A 68 2.87 18.86 0.88
N VAL A 69 2.39 17.61 0.87
CA VAL A 69 1.03 17.26 0.45
C VAL A 69 0.04 17.45 1.61
N PHE A 70 0.53 17.44 2.85
CA PHE A 70 -0.27 17.68 4.04
C PHE A 70 -0.37 19.17 4.35
N LYS A 71 -1.50 19.56 4.94
CA LYS A 71 -1.70 20.87 5.56
C LYS A 71 -1.68 20.74 7.07
N ASP A 72 -1.30 21.83 7.71
CA ASP A 72 -1.19 21.89 9.16
C ASP A 72 -2.51 22.37 9.76
N PHE A 73 -3.10 21.53 10.61
CA PHE A 73 -4.27 21.89 11.41
C PHE A 73 -3.91 21.89 12.88
N PHE A 74 -4.24 22.98 13.57
CA PHE A 74 -4.10 23.06 15.02
C PHE A 74 -5.35 22.49 15.67
N LEU A 75 -5.27 21.23 16.08
CA LEU A 75 -6.35 20.51 16.74
C LEU A 75 -5.95 20.27 18.20
N SER A 76 -6.75 20.78 19.13
CA SER A 76 -6.52 20.59 20.57
C SER A 76 -5.11 21.01 21.02
N MET A 77 -4.67 22.20 20.59
CA MET A 77 -3.34 22.80 20.88
C MET A 77 -2.14 22.03 20.30
N ARG A 78 -2.38 21.05 19.44
CA ARG A 78 -1.32 20.30 18.74
C ARG A 78 -1.49 20.44 17.24
N GLU A 79 -0.37 20.47 16.55
CA GLU A 79 -0.36 20.46 15.09
C GLU A 79 -0.55 19.03 14.60
N PHE A 80 -1.46 18.86 13.64
CA PHE A 80 -1.66 17.62 12.90
C PHE A 80 -1.42 17.87 11.43
N LYS A 81 -0.74 16.90 10.78
CA LYS A 81 -0.57 16.86 9.33
C LYS A 81 -1.82 16.22 8.72
N CYS A 82 -2.57 16.98 7.93
CA CYS A 82 -3.84 16.52 7.37
C CYS A 82 -3.91 16.60 5.86
N VAL A 83 -4.59 15.63 5.26
CA VAL A 83 -4.98 15.61 3.85
C VAL A 83 -6.43 16.07 3.78
N GLU A 84 -6.69 17.06 2.94
CA GLU A 84 -8.04 17.58 2.73
C GLU A 84 -8.73 16.85 1.58
N GLY A 85 -9.98 16.44 1.81
CA GLY A 85 -10.97 16.15 0.80
C GLY A 85 -12.12 17.15 0.85
N SER A 86 -13.04 17.03 -0.10
CA SER A 86 -14.23 17.89 -0.23
C SER A 86 -15.17 17.80 0.98
N GLU A 87 -15.42 16.60 1.48
CA GLU A 87 -16.33 16.32 2.61
C GLU A 87 -15.61 15.99 3.92
N GLU A 88 -14.38 15.47 3.83
CA GLU A 88 -13.62 14.90 4.94
C GLU A 88 -12.16 15.36 4.92
N ILE A 89 -11.62 15.64 6.09
CA ILE A 89 -10.21 15.90 6.32
C ILE A 89 -9.67 14.74 7.15
N GLN A 90 -8.63 14.06 6.65
CA GLN A 90 -7.94 12.99 7.38
C GLN A 90 -6.60 13.50 7.90
N CYS A 91 -6.40 13.41 9.20
CA CYS A 91 -5.20 13.87 9.88
C CYS A 91 -4.38 12.68 10.37
N HIS A 92 -3.09 12.61 10.02
CA HIS A 92 -2.21 11.53 10.45
C HIS A 92 -2.04 11.54 11.97
N VAL A 93 -2.14 10.36 12.56
CA VAL A 93 -1.97 10.12 14.01
C VAL A 93 -0.79 9.17 14.18
N SER A 94 0.28 9.64 14.83
CA SER A 94 1.42 8.79 15.13
C SER A 94 1.04 7.70 16.13
N TYR A 95 1.39 6.45 15.82
CA TYR A 95 1.27 5.35 16.77
C TYR A 95 2.20 5.56 17.98
N PRO A 96 1.70 5.49 19.21
CA PRO A 96 2.46 5.93 20.39
C PRO A 96 3.35 4.85 21.01
N TYR A 97 3.23 3.60 20.58
CA TYR A 97 4.04 2.49 21.08
C TYR A 97 5.14 2.10 20.09
N ALA A 98 6.08 1.28 20.55
CA ALA A 98 7.13 0.74 19.69
C ALA A 98 6.52 -0.01 18.49
N ASN A 99 6.91 0.41 17.29
CA ASN A 99 6.57 -0.26 16.04
C ASN A 99 7.87 -0.88 15.47
N PRO A 100 7.96 -2.21 15.32
CA PRO A 100 9.15 -2.88 14.80
C PRO A 100 9.39 -2.61 13.31
N ALA A 101 8.43 -1.98 12.62
CA ALA A 101 8.47 -1.65 11.21
C ALA A 101 8.76 -2.88 10.33
N THR A 102 8.05 -3.97 10.58
CA THR A 102 8.17 -5.22 9.81
C THR A 102 6.81 -5.74 9.38
N VAL A 103 6.78 -6.45 8.26
CA VAL A 103 5.58 -7.09 7.69
C VAL A 103 5.92 -8.48 7.18
N THR A 104 4.89 -9.31 7.01
CA THR A 104 4.93 -10.57 6.26
C THR A 104 3.88 -10.52 5.15
N ARG A 105 3.76 -11.60 4.36
CA ARG A 105 2.68 -11.70 3.36
C ARG A 105 1.29 -11.76 4.01
N ASP A 106 1.21 -12.31 5.22
CA ASP A 106 -0.06 -12.59 5.91
C ASP A 106 -0.37 -11.57 7.02
N ASP A 107 0.62 -10.75 7.40
CA ASP A 107 0.49 -9.76 8.46
C ASP A 107 1.13 -8.43 8.04
N LEU A 108 0.26 -7.47 7.71
CA LEU A 108 0.61 -6.09 7.37
C LEU A 108 0.33 -5.12 8.54
N SER A 109 -0.09 -5.63 9.71
CA SER A 109 -0.65 -4.81 10.79
C SER A 109 0.29 -3.67 11.20
N TRP A 110 1.60 -3.90 11.26
CA TRP A 110 2.54 -2.84 11.64
C TRP A 110 2.62 -1.67 10.65
N LEU A 111 2.39 -1.94 9.36
CA LEU A 111 2.25 -0.88 8.34
C LEU A 111 0.92 -0.12 8.53
N GLU A 112 -0.16 -0.82 8.87
CA GLU A 112 -1.45 -0.19 9.21
C GLU A 112 -1.32 0.74 10.42
N HIS A 113 -0.63 0.29 11.48
CA HIS A 113 -0.35 1.13 12.66
C HIS A 113 0.52 2.35 12.31
N ALA A 114 1.40 2.27 11.33
CA ALA A 114 2.19 3.42 10.89
C ALA A 114 1.34 4.48 10.13
N LEU A 115 0.18 4.07 9.63
CA LEU A 115 -0.75 4.84 8.81
C LEU A 115 -2.12 4.97 9.51
N LEU A 116 -2.10 5.36 10.78
CA LEU A 116 -3.31 5.74 11.51
C LEU A 116 -3.68 7.19 11.19
N PHE A 117 -4.98 7.43 11.15
CA PHE A 117 -5.56 8.75 10.94
C PHE A 117 -6.68 9.00 11.95
N LEU A 118 -7.06 10.25 12.10
CA LEU A 118 -8.38 10.64 12.55
C LEU A 118 -9.06 11.38 11.40
N TYR A 119 -10.38 11.33 11.34
CA TYR A 119 -11.15 12.08 10.36
C TYR A 119 -12.06 13.12 11.01
N LYS A 120 -12.32 14.19 10.28
CA LYS A 120 -13.23 15.27 10.67
C LYS A 120 -13.82 15.95 9.43
N THR A 121 -14.90 16.68 9.61
CA THR A 121 -15.40 17.61 8.61
C THR A 121 -14.60 18.93 8.61
N PRO A 122 -14.66 19.73 7.53
CA PRO A 122 -14.06 21.07 7.51
C PRO A 122 -14.59 22.00 8.61
N SER A 123 -15.84 21.82 9.03
CA SER A 123 -16.50 22.65 10.07
C SER A 123 -16.09 22.30 11.51
N GLU A 124 -15.42 21.17 11.73
CA GLU A 124 -14.98 20.73 13.05
C GLU A 124 -13.58 21.28 13.39
N PHE A 125 -13.46 21.86 14.59
CA PHE A 125 -12.25 22.54 15.08
C PHE A 125 -11.35 21.67 15.97
N GLY A 126 -11.87 20.61 16.60
CA GLY A 126 -11.14 19.79 17.57
C GLY A 126 -10.70 18.44 17.03
N ALA A 127 -9.63 17.88 17.60
CA ALA A 127 -9.28 16.48 17.39
C ALA A 127 -10.25 15.62 18.21
N ARG A 128 -10.87 14.63 17.55
CA ARG A 128 -11.72 13.63 18.17
C ARG A 128 -11.07 12.28 17.92
N LEU A 129 -10.24 11.78 18.84
CA LEU A 129 -9.49 10.55 18.58
C LEU A 129 -10.39 9.30 18.55
N TRP A 130 -11.62 9.37 19.07
CA TRP A 130 -12.62 8.33 18.85
C TRP A 130 -13.13 8.26 17.39
N ASN A 131 -12.84 9.26 16.57
CA ASN A 131 -13.02 9.23 15.11
C ASN A 131 -11.75 8.76 14.41
N GLY A 132 -11.11 7.71 14.95
CA GLY A 132 -9.93 7.14 14.35
C GLY A 132 -10.27 6.34 13.10
N LEU A 133 -9.28 6.26 12.22
CA LEU A 133 -9.33 5.52 10.97
C LEU A 133 -8.01 4.78 10.80
N TYR A 134 -8.10 3.52 10.41
CA TYR A 134 -6.98 2.78 9.85
C TYR A 134 -7.40 2.14 8.55
N TYR A 135 -6.42 1.67 7.79
CA TYR A 135 -6.67 0.95 6.55
C TYR A 135 -6.31 -0.50 6.76
N ARG A 136 -7.29 -1.40 6.77
CA ARG A 136 -7.02 -2.84 6.77
C ARG A 136 -6.46 -3.23 5.41
N MET A 137 -5.21 -3.69 5.40
CA MET A 137 -4.43 -3.91 4.19
C MET A 137 -4.44 -5.37 3.77
N VAL A 138 -4.54 -5.57 2.46
CA VAL A 138 -4.42 -6.88 1.82
C VAL A 138 -3.49 -6.79 0.62
N ILE A 139 -2.74 -7.86 0.36
CA ILE A 139 -1.94 -7.97 -0.86
C ILE A 139 -2.84 -8.46 -2.00
N THR A 140 -2.80 -7.75 -3.12
CA THR A 140 -3.55 -8.03 -4.35
C THR A 140 -2.61 -8.00 -5.54
N ASP A 141 -3.13 -8.31 -6.74
CA ASP A 141 -2.37 -8.17 -7.99
C ASP A 141 -2.00 -6.72 -8.32
N GLU A 142 -2.72 -5.74 -7.75
CA GLU A 142 -2.48 -4.30 -7.91
C GLU A 142 -1.47 -3.75 -6.87
N GLY A 143 -1.10 -4.57 -5.87
CA GLY A 143 -0.24 -4.19 -4.75
C GLY A 143 -0.96 -4.30 -3.41
N ILE A 144 -0.49 -3.55 -2.42
CA ILE A 144 -1.13 -3.48 -1.09
C ILE A 144 -2.30 -2.51 -1.17
N VAL A 145 -3.51 -3.02 -0.96
CA VAL A 145 -4.75 -2.24 -0.98
C VAL A 145 -5.32 -2.17 0.43
N GLY A 146 -5.58 -0.96 0.90
CA GLY A 146 -6.17 -0.69 2.21
C GLY A 146 -7.66 -0.39 2.12
N THR A 147 -8.48 -1.02 2.96
CA THR A 147 -9.89 -0.65 3.16
C THR A 147 -10.02 0.17 4.44
N ALA A 148 -10.63 1.36 4.34
CA ALA A 148 -10.90 2.23 5.47
C ALA A 148 -11.79 1.53 6.52
N GLU A 149 -11.33 1.51 7.77
CA GLU A 149 -12.02 0.91 8.92
C GLU A 149 -11.95 1.87 10.11
N ALA A 150 -13.08 2.05 10.79
CA ALA A 150 -13.16 2.93 11.96
C ALA A 150 -12.50 2.29 13.18
N VAL A 151 -11.82 3.10 14.00
CA VAL A 151 -11.19 2.66 15.24
C VAL A 151 -11.28 3.76 16.30
N ASP A 152 -11.47 3.39 17.56
CA ASP A 152 -11.40 4.34 18.66
C ASP A 152 -9.95 4.50 19.15
N LEU A 153 -9.36 5.67 18.92
CA LEU A 153 -8.01 6.02 19.36
C LEU A 153 -8.01 6.87 20.64
N ALA A 154 -9.13 7.03 21.34
CA ALA A 154 -9.22 7.88 22.53
C ALA A 154 -8.26 7.48 23.65
N PHE A 155 -7.82 6.23 23.69
CA PHE A 155 -6.79 5.78 24.62
C PHE A 155 -5.41 6.45 24.39
N TYR A 156 -5.15 7.00 23.21
CA TYR A 156 -3.93 7.77 22.90
C TYR A 156 -3.96 9.19 23.45
N GLU A 157 -5.11 9.73 23.87
CA GLU A 157 -5.18 11.07 24.49
C GLU A 157 -4.47 11.15 25.85
N ARG A 158 -4.19 10.00 26.47
CA ARG A 158 -3.59 9.90 27.81
C ARG A 158 -2.08 9.67 27.80
N LEU A 159 -1.47 9.60 26.62
CA LEU A 159 -0.03 9.37 26.40
C LEU A 159 0.67 10.69 26.05
#